data_AF-A0A2M7CW93-F1
#
_entry.id   AF-A0A2M7CW93-F1
#
_cell.length_a   1.000
_cell.length_b   1.000
_cell.length_c   1.000
_cell.angle_alpha   90.00
_cell.angle_beta   90.00
_cell.angle_gamma   90.00
#
_symmetry.space_group_name_H-M   'P 1'
#
loop_
_entity.id
_entity.type
_entity.pdbx_description
1 polymer ?
#
loop_
_entity_poly.entity_id
_entity_poly.type
_entity_poly.pdbx_seq_one_letter_code
_entity_poly.pdbx_strand_id
1 'polypeptide(L)'
;MRRVARNFGLLLRGRWIAAVMAFAATTLSARALGPSDFGIIVLLQAYVFLVRGIIDFQPFEAIVRFGVALHDQNQQAALARLSKLCLRVDHGSALVAATLATLLAPLAGYFLKLEQTPVLMLAAYSLTLLATGNGTSTGLLRLYDRFDVIGRQMLVGPLIRVIGVGIAFVLQAGLSTYVGIWALAYVSENL
;
A
#
# COMPACT_ATOMS: atom_id res chain seq x y z
N MET A 1 -27.14 -0.19 -18.71
CA MET A 1 -27.55 0.11 -17.32
C MET A 1 -27.50 -1.10 -16.36
N ARG A 2 -28.23 -2.21 -16.57
CA ARG A 2 -28.24 -3.38 -15.63
C ARG A 2 -26.88 -4.05 -15.36
N ARG A 3 -26.00 -4.19 -16.37
CA ARG A 3 -24.65 -4.74 -16.18
C ARG A 3 -23.72 -3.81 -15.40
N VAL A 4 -23.82 -2.50 -15.64
CA VAL A 4 -23.07 -1.47 -14.91
C VAL A 4 -23.49 -1.45 -13.44
N ALA A 5 -24.80 -1.46 -13.15
CA ALA A 5 -25.31 -1.52 -11.77
C ALA A 5 -24.89 -2.81 -11.02
N ARG A 6 -24.90 -3.97 -11.69
CA ARG A 6 -24.44 -5.24 -11.10
C ARG A 6 -22.95 -5.25 -10.79
N ASN A 7 -22.12 -4.73 -11.71
CA ASN A 7 -20.68 -4.63 -11.49
C ASN A 7 -20.33 -3.56 -10.43
N PHE A 8 -21.07 -2.45 -10.40
CA PHE A 8 -20.96 -1.43 -9.37
C PHE A 8 -21.33 -2.01 -7.99
N GLY A 9 -22.39 -2.81 -7.91
CA GLY A 9 -22.80 -3.51 -6.68
C GLY A 9 -21.76 -4.54 -6.19
N LEU A 10 -21.10 -5.27 -7.09
CA LEU A 10 -20.00 -6.19 -6.74
C LEU A 10 -18.75 -5.44 -6.24
N LEU A 11 -18.37 -4.34 -6.90
CA LEU A 11 -17.24 -3.50 -6.49
C LEU A 11 -17.50 -2.82 -5.14
N LEU A 12 -18.72 -2.31 -4.93
CA LEU A 12 -19.15 -1.78 -3.63
C LEU A 12 -19.07 -2.86 -2.55
N ARG A 13 -19.59 -4.06 -2.79
CA ARG A 13 -19.51 -5.17 -1.83
C ARG A 13 -18.06 -5.51 -1.47
N GLY A 14 -17.16 -5.58 -2.45
CA GLY A 14 -15.74 -5.84 -2.21
C GLY A 14 -15.09 -4.77 -1.33
N ARG A 15 -15.33 -3.48 -1.61
CA ARG A 15 -14.82 -2.37 -0.78
C ARG A 15 -15.43 -2.36 0.63
N TRP A 16 -16.71 -2.67 0.76
CA TRP A 16 -17.37 -2.80 2.06
C TRP A 16 -16.76 -3.95 2.89
N ILE A 17 -16.56 -5.12 2.30
CA ILE A 17 -15.90 -6.26 2.97
C ILE A 17 -14.49 -5.87 3.40
N ALA A 18 -13.70 -5.26 2.50
CA ALA A 18 -12.36 -4.78 2.81
C ALA A 18 -12.34 -3.79 3.99
N ALA A 19 -13.30 -2.86 4.02
CA ALA A 19 -13.41 -1.86 5.09
C ALA A 19 -13.77 -2.51 6.44
N VAL A 20 -14.72 -3.44 6.45
CA VAL A 20 -15.09 -4.19 7.67
C VAL A 20 -13.92 -5.02 8.18
N MET A 21 -13.18 -5.67 7.27
CA MET A 21 -11.96 -6.43 7.60
C MET A 21 -10.88 -5.52 8.19
N ALA A 22 -10.59 -4.39 7.54
CA ALA A 22 -9.62 -3.42 8.05
C ALA A 22 -10.04 -2.91 9.44
N PHE A 23 -11.32 -2.58 9.64
CA PHE A 23 -11.83 -2.14 10.93
C PHE A 23 -11.70 -3.22 12.02
N ALA A 24 -12.03 -4.47 11.69
CA ALA A 24 -11.88 -5.60 12.61
C ALA A 24 -10.41 -5.81 13.01
N ALA A 25 -9.48 -5.80 12.04
CA ALA A 25 -8.04 -5.94 12.29
C ALA A 25 -7.50 -4.80 13.17
N THR A 26 -7.90 -3.55 12.88
CA THR A 26 -7.51 -2.38 13.68
C THR A 26 -8.04 -2.47 15.11
N THR A 27 -9.33 -2.78 15.27
CA THR A 27 -9.96 -2.89 16.60
C THR A 27 -9.33 -4.01 17.42
N LEU A 28 -9.06 -5.15 16.80
CA LEU A 28 -8.42 -6.29 17.47
C LEU A 28 -6.97 -5.97 17.86
N SER A 29 -6.21 -5.31 16.98
CA SER A 29 -4.85 -4.84 17.30
C SER A 29 -4.84 -3.88 18.49
N ALA A 30 -5.76 -2.91 18.51
CA ALA A 30 -5.88 -1.93 19.59
C ALA A 30 -6.22 -2.58 20.93
N ARG A 31 -7.10 -3.60 20.93
CA ARG A 31 -7.46 -4.36 22.14
C ARG A 31 -6.32 -5.25 22.63
N ALA A 32 -5.52 -5.82 21.73
CA ALA A 32 -4.45 -6.75 22.07
C ALA A 32 -3.23 -6.05 22.68
N LEU A 33 -2.83 -4.94 22.08
CA LEU A 33 -1.57 -4.25 22.39
C LEU A 33 -1.74 -3.13 23.41
N GLY A 34 -2.97 -2.64 23.60
CA GLY A 34 -3.23 -1.45 24.38
C GLY A 34 -2.81 -0.15 23.67
N PRO A 35 -3.06 1.01 24.30
CA PRO A 35 -2.98 2.30 23.62
C PRO A 35 -1.56 2.72 23.19
N SER A 36 -0.53 2.39 23.98
CA SER A 36 0.86 2.78 23.70
C SER A 36 1.39 2.08 22.45
N ASP A 37 1.32 0.76 22.44
CA ASP A 37 1.89 -0.09 21.40
C ASP A 37 1.09 0.01 20.09
N PHE A 38 -0.23 0.10 20.19
CA PHE A 38 -1.06 0.41 19.03
C PHE A 38 -0.77 1.82 18.48
N GLY A 39 -0.51 2.80 19.34
CA GLY A 39 -0.10 4.15 18.95
C GLY A 39 1.18 4.13 18.11
N ILE A 40 2.17 3.29 18.47
CA ILE A 40 3.39 3.11 17.67
C ILE A 40 3.03 2.62 16.27
N ILE A 41 2.22 1.58 16.13
CA ILE A 41 1.80 1.05 14.81
C ILE A 41 1.14 2.13 13.94
N VAL A 42 0.27 2.95 14.54
CA VAL A 42 -0.40 4.05 13.84
C VAL A 42 0.61 5.12 13.40
N LEU A 43 1.59 5.46 14.25
CA LEU A 43 2.66 6.40 13.91
C LEU A 43 3.53 5.87 12.75
N LEU A 44 3.89 4.58 12.78
CA LEU A 44 4.65 3.94 11.70
C LEU A 44 3.93 4.10 10.35
N GLN A 45 2.62 3.80 10.33
CA GLN A 45 1.78 3.93 9.15
C GLN A 45 1.65 5.37 8.68
N ALA A 46 1.36 6.30 9.61
CA ALA A 46 1.21 7.70 9.29
C ALA A 46 2.49 8.29 8.69
N TYR A 47 3.65 7.92 9.22
CA TYR A 47 4.94 8.31 8.69
C TYR A 47 5.16 7.82 7.26
N VAL A 48 4.94 6.53 7.01
CA VAL A 48 5.07 5.96 5.66
C VAL A 48 4.10 6.60 4.67
N PHE A 49 2.84 6.84 5.07
CA PHE A 49 1.86 7.51 4.23
C PHE A 49 2.25 8.96 3.91
N LEU A 50 2.81 9.69 4.88
CA LEU A 50 3.30 11.05 4.67
C LEU A 50 4.42 11.05 3.62
N VAL A 51 5.45 10.21 3.79
CA VAL A 51 6.59 10.18 2.87
C VAL A 51 6.15 9.72 1.48
N ARG A 52 5.29 8.70 1.39
CA ARG A 52 4.71 8.26 0.12
C ARG A 52 3.96 9.41 -0.55
N GLY A 53 3.09 10.11 0.18
CA GLY A 53 2.30 11.22 -0.38
C GLY A 53 3.14 12.37 -0.92
N ILE A 54 4.32 12.61 -0.36
CA ILE A 54 5.26 13.64 -0.84
C ILE A 54 6.00 13.20 -2.11
N ILE A 55 6.29 11.91 -2.25
CA ILE A 55 7.16 11.37 -3.31
C ILE A 55 6.35 10.64 -4.41
N ASP A 56 5.02 10.58 -4.32
CA ASP A 56 4.17 9.89 -5.29
C ASP A 56 3.99 10.69 -6.60
N PHE A 57 4.55 10.17 -7.69
CA PHE A 57 4.46 10.75 -9.04
C PHE A 57 3.27 10.23 -9.86
N GLN A 58 2.48 9.30 -9.31
CA GLN A 58 1.29 8.72 -9.93
C GLN A 58 1.45 8.30 -11.42
N PRO A 59 2.41 7.42 -11.79
CA PRO A 59 2.62 7.04 -13.19
C PRO A 59 1.40 6.39 -13.87
N PHE A 60 0.44 5.88 -13.09
CA PHE A 60 -0.81 5.35 -13.61
C PHE A 60 -1.59 6.41 -14.42
N GLU A 61 -1.59 7.68 -14.00
CA GLU A 61 -2.34 8.75 -14.69
C GLU A 61 -1.76 9.03 -16.08
N ALA A 62 -0.44 9.00 -16.19
CA ALA A 62 0.25 9.16 -17.46
C ALA A 62 -0.10 8.02 -18.43
N ILE A 63 -0.14 6.78 -17.96
CA ILE A 63 -0.50 5.63 -18.80
C ILE A 63 -1.96 5.69 -19.25
N VAL A 64 -2.89 6.04 -18.37
CA VAL A 64 -4.31 6.13 -18.77
C VAL A 64 -4.51 7.31 -19.73
N ARG A 65 -3.89 8.46 -19.48
CA ARG A 65 -4.06 9.66 -20.30
C ARG A 65 -3.44 9.53 -21.69
N PHE A 66 -2.20 9.03 -21.78
CA PHE A 66 -1.47 8.94 -23.05
C PHE A 66 -1.56 7.55 -23.69
N GLY A 67 -1.69 6.50 -22.89
CA GLY A 67 -1.73 5.13 -23.38
C GLY A 67 -2.97 4.78 -24.17
N VAL A 68 -4.14 5.37 -23.87
CA VAL A 68 -5.38 5.14 -24.63
C VAL A 68 -5.20 5.56 -26.09
N ALA A 69 -4.73 6.79 -26.34
CA ALA A 69 -4.50 7.28 -27.70
C ALA A 69 -3.45 6.45 -28.46
N LEU A 70 -2.38 6.01 -27.78
CA LEU A 70 -1.34 5.16 -28.37
C LEU A 70 -1.84 3.75 -28.66
N HIS A 71 -2.73 3.23 -27.83
CA HIS A 71 -3.36 1.92 -28.01
C HIS A 71 -4.31 1.93 -29.21
N ASP A 72 -5.17 2.93 -29.31
CA ASP A 72 -6.13 3.08 -30.42
C ASP A 72 -5.45 3.25 -31.78
N GLN A 73 -4.29 3.91 -31.81
CA GLN A 73 -3.47 4.09 -33.02
C GLN A 73 -2.57 2.89 -33.35
N ASN A 74 -2.68 1.78 -32.61
CA ASN A 74 -1.84 0.58 -32.74
C ASN A 74 -0.32 0.86 -32.62
N GLN A 75 0.07 1.93 -31.93
CA GLN A 75 1.47 2.34 -31.76
C GLN A 75 2.14 1.60 -30.58
N GLN A 76 2.20 0.26 -30.68
CA GLN A 76 2.71 -0.59 -29.60
C GLN A 76 4.14 -0.23 -29.15
N ALA A 77 5.01 0.18 -30.09
CA ALA A 77 6.37 0.62 -29.78
C ALA A 77 6.40 1.91 -28.94
N ALA A 78 5.50 2.85 -29.19
CA ALA A 78 5.38 4.07 -28.39
C ALA A 78 4.80 3.76 -27.00
N LEU A 79 3.77 2.90 -26.93
CA LEU A 79 3.19 2.44 -25.67
C LEU A 79 4.23 1.72 -24.79
N ALA A 80 5.08 0.87 -25.39
CA ALA A 80 6.16 0.19 -24.68
C ALA A 80 7.22 1.18 -24.14
N ARG A 81 7.55 2.24 -24.90
CA ARG A 81 8.46 3.30 -24.43
C ARG A 81 7.87 4.09 -23.28
N LEU A 82 6.59 4.47 -23.36
CA LEU A 82 5.87 5.13 -22.27
C LEU A 82 5.86 4.26 -21.00
N SER A 83 5.54 2.98 -21.16
CA SER A 83 5.49 2.02 -20.05
C SER A 83 6.86 1.85 -19.38
N LYS A 84 7.95 1.75 -20.17
CA LYS A 84 9.32 1.70 -19.65
C LYS A 84 9.71 2.96 -18.90
N LEU A 85 9.30 4.14 -19.38
CA LEU A 85 9.53 5.41 -18.69
C LEU A 85 8.80 5.44 -17.35
N CYS A 86 7.50 5.11 -17.35
CA CYS A 86 6.68 5.06 -16.14
C CYS A 86 7.26 4.07 -15.11
N LEU A 87 7.72 2.90 -15.56
CA LEU A 87 8.32 1.89 -14.70
C LEU A 87 9.63 2.39 -14.04
N ARG A 88 10.45 3.16 -14.76
CA ARG A 88 11.65 3.78 -14.19
C ARG A 88 11.28 4.83 -13.13
N VAL A 89 10.24 5.62 -13.39
CA VAL A 89 9.75 6.63 -12.43
C VAL A 89 9.16 5.95 -11.19
N ASP A 90 8.38 4.89 -11.34
CA ASP A 90 7.83 4.11 -10.23
C ASP A 90 8.93 3.54 -9.33
N HIS A 91 9.88 2.80 -9.90
CA HIS A 91 10.96 2.22 -9.09
C HIS A 91 11.89 3.29 -8.53
N GLY A 92 12.17 4.35 -9.28
CA GLY A 92 12.98 5.47 -8.80
C GLY A 92 12.32 6.19 -7.62
N SER A 93 11.03 6.49 -7.72
CA SER A 93 10.28 7.16 -6.64
C SER A 93 10.12 6.26 -5.41
N ALA A 94 9.82 4.97 -5.58
CA ALA A 94 9.79 4.01 -4.48
C ALA A 94 11.14 3.87 -3.77
N LEU A 95 12.24 3.82 -4.53
CA LEU A 95 13.60 3.77 -3.97
C LEU A 95 13.92 5.06 -3.19
N VAL A 96 13.70 6.22 -3.80
CA VAL A 96 13.93 7.53 -3.15
C VAL A 96 13.07 7.66 -1.89
N ALA A 97 11.80 7.25 -1.94
CA ALA A 97 10.91 7.29 -0.79
C ALA A 97 11.39 6.38 0.34
N ALA A 98 11.75 5.13 0.05
CA ALA A 98 12.26 4.20 1.04
C ALA A 98 13.59 4.68 1.65
N THR A 99 14.52 5.17 0.83
CA THR A 99 15.81 5.68 1.31
C THR A 99 15.63 6.92 2.18
N LEU A 100 14.86 7.91 1.73
CA LEU A 100 14.59 9.12 2.51
C LEU A 100 13.83 8.80 3.81
N ALA A 101 12.80 7.97 3.75
CA ALA A 101 12.06 7.55 4.94
C ALA A 101 12.96 6.83 5.96
N THR A 102 13.87 5.98 5.50
CA THR A 102 14.79 5.27 6.39
C THR A 102 15.82 6.22 7.02
N LEU A 103 16.39 7.14 6.22
CA LEU A 103 17.38 8.11 6.70
C LEU A 103 16.77 9.16 7.66
N LEU A 104 15.50 9.53 7.44
CA LEU A 104 14.79 10.48 8.28
C LEU A 104 14.14 9.83 9.51
N ALA A 105 14.13 8.50 9.62
CA ALA A 105 13.51 7.80 10.74
C ALA A 105 14.09 8.19 12.11
N PRO A 106 15.41 8.37 12.30
CA PRO A 106 15.95 8.87 13.58
C PRO A 106 15.49 10.29 13.92
N LEU A 107 15.39 11.16 12.91
CA LEU A 107 14.91 12.53 13.08
C LEU A 107 13.42 12.55 13.46
N ALA A 108 12.59 11.76 12.75
CA ALA A 108 11.19 11.57 13.08
C ALA A 108 11.03 10.99 14.50
N GLY A 109 11.87 10.01 14.87
CA GLY A 109 11.93 9.44 16.21
C GLY A 109 12.19 10.47 17.30
N TYR A 110 13.12 11.40 17.06
CA TYR A 110 13.41 12.50 17.98
C TYR A 110 12.21 13.44 18.16
N PHE A 111 11.58 13.88 17.06
CA PHE A 111 10.39 14.76 17.13
C PHE A 111 9.19 14.09 17.80
N LEU A 112 9.01 12.79 17.58
CA LEU A 112 7.93 11.99 18.15
C LEU A 112 8.23 11.49 19.57
N LYS A 113 9.42 11.80 20.12
CA LYS A 113 9.89 11.34 21.44
C LYS A 113 9.82 9.82 21.59
N LEU A 114 10.15 9.10 20.54
CA LEU A 114 10.15 7.63 20.53
C LEU A 114 11.41 7.08 21.19
N GLU A 115 11.27 5.92 21.84
CA GLU A 115 12.40 5.12 22.30
C GLU A 115 13.18 4.50 21.12
N GLN A 116 14.38 3.98 21.39
CA GLN A 116 15.26 3.45 20.34
C GLN A 116 14.65 2.27 19.56
N THR A 117 13.92 1.37 20.23
CA THR A 117 13.31 0.20 19.57
C THR A 117 12.24 0.59 18.54
N PRO A 118 11.24 1.44 18.88
CA PRO A 118 10.29 1.96 17.89
C PRO A 118 10.94 2.74 16.73
N VAL A 119 12.05 3.43 16.96
CA VAL A 119 12.79 4.12 15.88
C VAL A 119 13.39 3.12 14.90
N LEU A 120 13.96 2.01 15.40
CA LEU A 120 14.44 0.93 14.53
C LEU A 120 13.29 0.27 13.76
N MET A 121 12.14 0.08 14.41
CA MET A 121 10.93 -0.40 13.75
C MET A 121 10.45 0.57 12.67
N LEU A 122 10.54 1.87 12.89
CA LEU A 122 10.21 2.90 11.90
C LEU A 122 11.12 2.86 10.69
N ALA A 123 12.43 2.74 10.90
CA ALA A 123 13.40 2.56 9.84
C ALA A 123 13.13 1.28 9.03
N ALA A 124 12.87 0.16 9.71
CA ALA A 124 12.55 -1.11 9.04
C ALA A 124 11.21 -1.05 8.30
N TYR A 125 10.18 -0.46 8.91
CA TYR A 125 8.85 -0.30 8.31
C TYR A 125 8.88 0.61 7.07
N SER A 126 9.81 1.57 7.01
CA SER A 126 10.04 2.43 5.85
C SER A 126 10.45 1.67 4.59
N LEU A 127 11.08 0.49 4.73
CA LEU A 127 11.45 -0.35 3.58
C LEU A 127 10.23 -0.89 2.83
N THR A 128 9.05 -0.89 3.46
CA THR A 128 7.81 -1.27 2.78
C THR A 128 7.46 -0.34 1.61
N LEU A 129 7.99 0.88 1.60
CA LEU A 129 7.86 1.82 0.47
C LEU A 129 8.48 1.28 -0.83
N LEU A 130 9.44 0.35 -0.76
CA LEU A 130 9.99 -0.29 -1.96
C LEU A 130 8.91 -1.05 -2.76
N ALA A 131 7.85 -1.50 -2.09
CA ALA A 131 6.74 -2.19 -2.74
C ALA A 131 5.79 -1.25 -3.48
N THR A 132 5.86 0.07 -3.30
CA THR A 132 4.83 0.99 -3.83
C THR A 132 5.02 1.35 -5.31
N GLY A 133 6.05 0.82 -5.98
CA GLY A 133 6.35 1.07 -7.39
C GLY A 133 5.44 0.34 -8.38
N ASN A 134 4.12 0.32 -8.14
CA ASN A 134 3.14 -0.45 -8.91
C ASN A 134 2.21 0.43 -9.78
N GLY A 135 2.49 1.73 -9.90
CA GLY A 135 1.66 2.69 -10.65
C GLY A 135 1.53 2.32 -12.12
N THR A 136 2.60 1.87 -12.75
CA THR A 136 2.69 1.45 -14.16
C THR A 136 1.82 0.23 -14.41
N SER A 137 1.98 -0.80 -13.57
CA SER A 137 1.17 -2.02 -13.63
C SER A 137 -0.32 -1.70 -13.49
N THR A 138 -0.66 -0.84 -12.54
CA THR A 138 -2.04 -0.38 -12.34
C THR A 138 -2.57 0.38 -13.56
N GLY A 139 -1.76 1.29 -14.14
CA GLY A 139 -2.11 2.05 -15.34
C GLY A 139 -2.36 1.14 -16.55
N LEU A 140 -1.51 0.13 -16.76
CA LEU A 140 -1.68 -0.85 -17.84
C LEU A 140 -2.92 -1.72 -17.64
N LEU A 141 -3.16 -2.22 -16.42
CA LEU A 141 -4.37 -2.98 -16.13
C LEU A 141 -5.63 -2.17 -16.41
N ARG A 142 -5.64 -0.86 -16.09
CA ARG A 142 -6.75 0.03 -16.42
C ARG A 142 -6.89 0.28 -17.93
N LEU A 143 -5.77 0.46 -18.64
CA LEU A 143 -5.77 0.61 -20.09
C LEU A 143 -6.41 -0.59 -20.80
N TYR A 144 -6.22 -1.80 -20.28
CA TYR A 144 -6.80 -3.04 -20.82
C TYR A 144 -8.13 -3.44 -20.15
N ASP A 145 -8.79 -2.54 -19.44
CA ASP A 145 -10.07 -2.79 -18.73
C ASP A 145 -10.02 -3.97 -17.72
N ARG A 146 -8.85 -4.31 -17.20
CA ARG A 146 -8.61 -5.39 -16.22
C ARG A 146 -8.82 -4.95 -14.76
N PHE A 147 -9.95 -4.28 -14.52
CA PHE A 147 -10.36 -3.86 -13.16
C PHE A 147 -10.64 -5.05 -12.22
N ASP A 148 -10.86 -6.24 -12.77
CA ASP A 148 -11.02 -7.49 -12.03
C ASP A 148 -9.76 -7.88 -11.24
N VAL A 149 -8.58 -7.61 -11.78
CA VAL A 149 -7.29 -7.89 -11.14
C VAL A 149 -7.04 -6.88 -10.03
N ILE A 150 -7.23 -5.59 -10.33
CA ILE A 150 -7.08 -4.50 -9.36
C ILE A 150 -8.00 -4.73 -8.15
N GLY A 151 -9.27 -5.08 -8.39
CA GLY A 151 -10.22 -5.36 -7.31
C GLY A 151 -9.82 -6.53 -6.41
N ARG A 152 -9.21 -7.58 -6.97
CA ARG A 152 -8.68 -8.71 -6.18
C ARG A 152 -7.47 -8.32 -5.33
N GLN A 153 -6.57 -7.52 -5.89
CA GLN A 153 -5.38 -7.03 -5.20
C GLN A 153 -5.74 -6.18 -3.97
N MET A 154 -6.79 -5.36 -4.06
CA MET A 154 -7.28 -4.55 -2.92
C MET A 154 -7.76 -5.38 -1.71
N LEU A 155 -8.06 -6.66 -1.89
CA LEU A 155 -8.49 -7.55 -0.80
C LEU A 155 -7.31 -8.22 -0.10
N VAL A 156 -6.14 -8.31 -0.74
CA VAL A 156 -4.97 -9.04 -0.24
C VAL A 156 -4.49 -8.44 1.09
N GLY A 157 -4.31 -7.12 1.16
CA GLY A 157 -3.89 -6.43 2.37
C GLY A 157 -4.83 -6.64 3.57
N PRO A 158 -6.13 -6.30 3.45
CA PRO A 158 -7.11 -6.55 4.51
C PRO A 158 -7.22 -8.01 4.96
N LEU A 159 -7.10 -8.97 4.03
CA LEU A 159 -7.08 -10.40 4.35
C LEU A 159 -5.88 -10.78 5.22
N ILE A 160 -4.67 -10.36 4.81
CA ILE A 160 -3.44 -10.62 5.57
C ILE A 160 -3.53 -9.96 6.95
N ARG A 161 -4.06 -8.73 7.04
CA ARG A 161 -4.23 -8.05 8.33
C ARG A 161 -5.20 -8.81 9.23
N VAL A 162 -6.41 -9.14 8.78
CA VAL A 162 -7.39 -9.84 9.64
C VAL A 162 -6.88 -11.21 10.09
N ILE A 163 -6.34 -12.00 9.17
CA ILE A 163 -5.85 -13.35 9.49
C ILE A 163 -4.63 -13.27 10.40
N GLY A 164 -3.65 -12.44 10.05
CA GLY A 164 -2.41 -12.27 10.82
C GLY A 164 -2.68 -11.73 12.22
N VAL A 165 -3.48 -10.66 12.34
CA VAL A 165 -3.87 -10.08 13.64
C VAL A 165 -4.69 -11.10 14.44
N GLY A 166 -5.59 -11.86 13.81
CA GLY A 166 -6.34 -12.92 14.49
C GLY A 166 -5.44 -13.99 15.10
N ILE A 167 -4.44 -14.46 14.36
CA ILE A 167 -3.45 -15.43 14.86
C ILE A 167 -2.60 -14.80 15.98
N ALA A 168 -2.08 -13.59 15.77
CA ALA A 168 -1.30 -12.88 16.77
C ALA A 168 -2.07 -12.62 18.07
N PHE A 169 -3.37 -12.37 17.98
CA PHE A 169 -4.25 -12.21 19.13
C PHE A 169 -4.38 -13.48 19.95
N VAL A 170 -4.64 -14.63 19.30
CA VAL A 170 -4.75 -15.93 19.98
C VAL A 170 -3.43 -16.34 20.62
N LEU A 171 -2.30 -16.05 19.97
CA LEU A 171 -0.96 -16.35 20.49
C LEU A 171 -0.44 -15.33 21.51
N GLN A 172 -1.21 -14.29 21.84
CA GLN A 172 -0.78 -13.19 22.73
C GLN A 172 0.56 -12.58 22.31
N ALA A 173 0.75 -12.40 21.00
CA ALA A 173 2.01 -11.90 20.45
C ALA A 173 2.24 -10.42 20.82
N GLY A 174 3.51 -10.01 20.86
CA GLY A 174 3.90 -8.63 21.16
C GLY A 174 3.92 -7.71 19.93
N LEU A 175 4.23 -6.43 20.17
CA LEU A 175 4.28 -5.34 19.18
C LEU A 175 5.00 -5.71 17.86
N SER A 176 6.16 -6.34 17.94
CA SER A 176 6.97 -6.70 16.76
C SER A 176 6.23 -7.59 15.77
N THR A 177 5.42 -8.53 16.26
CA THR A 177 4.63 -9.42 15.40
C THR A 177 3.55 -8.64 14.66
N TYR A 178 2.87 -7.71 15.35
CA TYR A 178 1.88 -6.85 14.70
C TYR A 178 2.53 -5.95 13.67
N VAL A 179 3.62 -5.27 13.99
CA VAL A 179 4.38 -4.44 13.02
C VAL A 179 4.75 -5.27 11.78
N GLY A 180 5.22 -6.50 11.97
CA GLY A 180 5.50 -7.44 10.88
C GLY A 180 4.27 -7.77 10.02
N ILE A 181 3.12 -8.07 10.64
CA ILE A 181 1.86 -8.34 9.93
C ILE A 181 1.41 -7.12 9.11
N TRP A 182 1.46 -5.93 9.72
CA TRP A 182 1.09 -4.68 9.05
C TRP A 182 2.04 -4.36 7.89
N ALA A 183 3.34 -4.62 8.04
CA ALA A 183 4.34 -4.44 7.00
C ALA A 183 4.13 -5.43 5.85
N LEU A 184 3.94 -6.72 6.16
CA LEU A 184 3.66 -7.76 5.18
C LEU A 184 2.38 -7.46 4.39
N ALA A 185 1.31 -7.10 5.08
CA ALA A 185 0.06 -6.71 4.42
C ALA A 185 0.26 -5.52 3.46
N TYR A 186 1.03 -4.51 3.88
CA TYR A 186 1.33 -3.35 3.05
C TYR A 186 2.19 -3.71 1.83
N VAL A 187 3.19 -4.56 1.99
CA VAL A 187 4.03 -5.02 0.88
C VAL A 187 3.20 -5.85 -0.10
N SER A 188 2.43 -6.82 0.40
CA SER A 188 1.62 -7.70 -0.44
C SER A 188 0.46 -7.00 -1.15
N GLU A 189 -0.11 -5.93 -0.59
CA GLU A 189 -1.15 -5.15 -1.28
C GLU A 189 -0.59 -4.22 -2.35
N ASN A 190 0.72 -3.93 -2.31
CA ASN A 190 1.38 -3.06 -3.29
C ASN A 190 2.27 -3.81 -4.31
N LEU A 191 2.52 -5.12 -4.15
CA LEU A 191 3.12 -5.95 -5.21
C LEU A 191 2.12 -6.28 -6.32
#